data_AF-A0A0E3VU98-F1
#
_entry.id   AF-A0A0E3VU98-F1
#
_cell.length_a   1.000
_cell.length_b   1.000
_cell.length_c   1.000
_cell.angle_alpha   90.00
_cell.angle_beta   90.00
_cell.angle_gamma   90.00
#
_symmetry.space_group_name_H-M   'P 1'
#
loop_
_entity.id
_entity.type
_entity.pdbx_description
1 polymer ?
#
loop_
_entity_poly.entity_id
_entity_poly.type
_entity_poly.pdbx_seq_one_letter_code
_entity_poly.pdbx_strand_id
1 'polypeptide(L)'
;MFRVFSCLTAEHDWRLVLLAGLVCFVASIVAVSIFHRAVASRAWARLIWVAIAGAAIGYGIWATHFVAMLAYEPGVPTNYGLVLTVLSLAAAMILTSGGFGVAVNNSGQWRAAAGGGIIGAGIASMHYIGMWALEVPGRVTWSPGLC
;
A
#
# COMPACT_ATOMS: atom_id res chain seq x y z
N MET A 1 3.50 -28.68 -4.06
CA MET A 1 3.29 -28.39 -2.62
C MET A 1 4.55 -27.91 -1.91
N PHE A 2 5.71 -28.57 -2.03
CA PHE A 2 6.96 -28.08 -1.40
C PHE A 2 7.51 -26.75 -1.96
N ARG A 3 7.23 -26.40 -3.24
CA ARG A 3 7.68 -25.13 -3.85
C ARG A 3 7.15 -23.87 -3.15
N VAL A 4 5.87 -23.88 -2.75
CA VAL A 4 5.26 -22.74 -2.04
C VAL A 4 5.91 -22.55 -0.67
N PHE A 5 6.20 -23.65 0.03
CA PHE A 5 6.93 -23.62 1.29
C PHE A 5 8.35 -23.09 1.09
N SER A 6 9.11 -23.58 0.11
CA SER A 6 10.47 -23.09 -0.14
C SER A 6 10.52 -21.61 -0.54
N CYS A 7 9.60 -21.09 -1.37
CA CYS A 7 9.56 -19.66 -1.71
C CYS A 7 9.20 -18.77 -0.50
N LEU A 8 8.33 -19.25 0.40
CA LEU A 8 7.96 -18.51 1.62
C LEU A 8 9.03 -18.58 2.72
N THR A 9 9.76 -19.70 2.82
CA THR A 9 10.69 -19.92 3.95
C THR A 9 12.15 -19.71 3.61
N ALA A 10 12.58 -19.95 2.37
CA ALA A 10 13.98 -19.95 1.96
C ALA A 10 14.38 -18.73 1.10
N GLU A 11 13.43 -18.12 0.38
CA GLU A 11 13.70 -16.98 -0.51
C GLU A 11 13.25 -15.63 0.09
N HIS A 12 12.75 -15.63 1.34
CA HIS A 12 12.36 -14.41 2.05
C HIS A 12 13.26 -14.15 3.26
N ASP A 13 13.82 -12.95 3.34
CA ASP A 13 14.38 -12.46 4.60
C ASP A 13 13.23 -12.13 5.57
N TRP A 14 13.01 -13.03 6.54
CA TRP A 14 12.01 -12.90 7.59
C TRP A 14 12.13 -11.59 8.38
N ARG A 15 13.31 -10.98 8.47
CA ARG A 15 13.51 -9.70 9.15
C ARG A 15 12.79 -8.57 8.41
N LEU A 16 12.88 -8.57 7.08
CA LEU A 16 12.21 -7.58 6.23
C LEU A 16 10.70 -7.85 6.15
N VAL A 17 10.28 -9.12 6.17
CA VAL A 17 8.85 -9.46 6.26
C VAL A 17 8.24 -8.95 7.57
N LEU A 18 8.92 -9.19 8.70
CA LEU A 18 8.48 -8.66 10.00
C LEU A 18 8.48 -7.12 10.01
N LEU A 19 9.48 -6.49 9.39
CA LEU A 19 9.53 -5.04 9.24
C LEU A 19 8.35 -4.51 8.41
N ALA A 20 8.02 -5.15 7.28
CA ALA A 20 6.87 -4.78 6.45
C ALA A 20 5.57 -4.92 7.24
N GLY A 21 5.41 -6.01 8.01
CA GLY A 21 4.27 -6.20 8.91
C GLY A 21 4.17 -5.11 9.97
N LEU A 22 5.29 -4.73 10.59
CA LEU A 22 5.35 -3.66 11.59
C LEU A 22 5.01 -2.30 10.96
N VAL A 23 5.56 -1.99 9.79
CA VAL A 23 5.26 -0.75 9.04
C VAL A 23 3.77 -0.68 8.71
N CYS A 24 3.18 -1.76 8.21
CA CYS A 24 1.76 -1.85 7.92
C CYS A 24 0.90 -1.60 9.17
N PHE A 25 1.27 -2.23 10.30
CA PHE A 25 0.57 -2.08 11.57
C PHE A 25 0.62 -0.64 12.08
N VAL A 26 1.82 -0.04 12.12
CA VAL A 26 2.02 1.35 12.56
C VAL A 26 1.30 2.33 11.64
N ALA A 27 1.42 2.17 10.32
CA ALA A 27 0.73 3.03 9.35
C ALA A 27 -0.79 2.97 9.51
N SER A 28 -1.35 1.79 9.78
CA SER A 28 -2.79 1.61 10.03
C SER A 28 -3.23 2.35 11.29
N ILE A 29 -2.49 2.24 12.40
CA ILE A 29 -2.78 2.94 13.65
C ILE A 29 -2.73 4.45 13.44
N VAL A 30 -1.67 4.95 12.78
CA VAL A 30 -1.48 6.37 12.51
C VAL A 30 -2.61 6.90 11.63
N ALA A 31 -2.94 6.20 10.55
CA ALA A 31 -4.02 6.60 9.65
C ALA A 31 -5.37 6.70 10.35
N VAL A 32 -5.76 5.69 11.14
CA VAL A 32 -7.01 5.69 11.90
C VAL A 32 -7.02 6.81 12.96
N SER A 33 -5.90 7.00 13.66
CA SER A 33 -5.78 8.06 14.68
C SER A 33 -5.94 9.46 14.08
N ILE A 34 -5.36 9.70 12.91
CA ILE A 34 -5.47 10.98 12.20
C ILE A 34 -6.86 11.13 11.57
N PHE A 35 -7.45 10.05 11.05
CA PHE A 35 -8.80 10.06 10.50
C PHE A 35 -9.84 10.42 11.56
N HIS A 36 -9.71 9.92 12.81
CA HIS A 36 -10.56 10.36 13.92
C HIS A 36 -10.47 11.87 14.18
N ARG A 37 -9.27 12.46 14.07
CA ARG A 37 -9.08 13.92 14.16
C ARG A 37 -9.74 14.65 12.99
N ALA A 38 -9.73 14.07 11.79
CA ALA A 38 -10.40 14.62 10.62
C ALA A 38 -11.92 14.66 10.80
N VAL A 39 -12.52 13.60 11.36
CA VAL A 39 -13.96 13.54 11.67
C VAL A 39 -14.35 14.61 12.70
N ALA A 40 -13.55 14.80 13.74
CA ALA A 40 -13.77 15.80 14.79
C ALA A 40 -13.56 17.26 14.32
N SER A 41 -12.81 17.47 13.24
CA SER A 41 -12.49 18.79 12.70
C SER A 41 -13.58 19.35 11.77
N ARG A 42 -13.63 20.67 11.61
CA ARG A 42 -14.57 21.38 10.73
C ARG A 42 -13.86 22.11 9.59
N ALA A 43 -14.59 22.31 8.48
CA ALA A 43 -14.17 23.12 7.33
C ALA A 43 -12.74 22.79 6.84
N TRP A 44 -11.86 23.79 6.76
CA TRP A 44 -10.52 23.65 6.21
C TRP A 44 -9.63 22.67 6.98
N ALA A 45 -9.73 22.68 8.32
CA ALA A 45 -8.94 21.77 9.16
C ALA A 45 -9.25 20.29 8.85
N ARG A 46 -10.51 19.96 8.51
CA ARG A 46 -10.89 18.62 8.09
C ARG A 46 -10.16 18.18 6.82
N LEU A 47 -10.08 19.05 5.81
CA LEU A 47 -9.40 18.74 4.56
C LEU A 47 -7.90 18.48 4.79
N ILE A 48 -7.26 19.28 5.64
CA ILE A 48 -5.86 19.08 6.04
C ILE A 48 -5.68 17.71 6.71
N TRP A 49 -6.51 17.37 7.70
CA TRP A 49 -6.40 16.09 8.40
C TRP A 49 -6.69 14.89 7.50
N VAL A 50 -7.63 15.01 6.56
CA VAL A 50 -7.87 13.97 5.54
C VAL A 50 -6.64 13.78 4.65
N ALA A 51 -6.05 14.88 4.16
CA ALA A 51 -4.86 14.82 3.32
C ALA A 51 -3.67 14.20 4.06
N ILE A 52 -3.47 14.56 5.34
CA ILE A 52 -2.41 13.97 6.17
C ILE A 52 -2.68 12.48 6.42
N ALA A 53 -3.93 12.08 6.75
CA ALA A 53 -4.29 10.68 6.95
C ALA A 53 -4.08 9.85 5.69
N GLY A 54 -4.51 10.37 4.55
CA GLY A 54 -4.35 9.75 3.23
C GLY A 54 -2.88 9.63 2.83
N ALA A 55 -2.10 10.70 2.98
CA ALA A 55 -0.65 10.65 2.73
C ALA A 55 0.06 9.62 3.62
N ALA A 56 -0.29 9.56 4.92
CA ALA A 56 0.29 8.62 5.86
C ALA A 56 -0.02 7.15 5.50
N ILE A 57 -1.27 6.82 5.22
CA ILE A 57 -1.63 5.45 4.82
C ILE A 57 -1.08 5.10 3.44
N GLY A 58 -1.11 6.05 2.48
CA GLY A 58 -0.57 5.86 1.13
C GLY A 58 0.92 5.56 1.16
N TYR A 59 1.69 6.29 1.98
CA TYR A 59 3.09 5.98 2.24
C TYR A 59 3.26 4.61 2.90
N GLY A 60 2.42 4.27 3.90
CA GLY A 60 2.45 2.97 4.56
C GLY A 60 2.19 1.78 3.63
N ILE A 61 1.21 1.89 2.73
CA ILE A 61 0.91 0.89 1.69
C ILE A 61 2.12 0.72 0.78
N TRP A 62 2.66 1.83 0.29
CA TRP A 62 3.82 1.83 -0.59
C TRP A 62 5.04 1.21 0.08
N ALA A 63 5.37 1.63 1.30
CA ALA A 63 6.50 1.12 2.07
C ALA A 63 6.35 -0.37 2.36
N THR A 64 5.16 -0.82 2.78
CA THR A 64 4.90 -2.25 3.04
C THR A 64 5.14 -3.09 1.78
N HIS A 65 4.66 -2.64 0.62
CA HIS A 65 4.81 -3.36 -0.64
C HIS A 65 6.28 -3.44 -1.08
N PHE A 66 7.01 -2.32 -1.09
CA PHE A 66 8.41 -2.32 -1.52
C PHE A 66 9.34 -3.02 -0.52
N VAL A 67 9.10 -2.90 0.79
CA VAL A 67 9.87 -3.66 1.80
C VAL A 67 9.62 -5.16 1.65
N ALA A 68 8.37 -5.58 1.36
CA ALA A 68 8.07 -6.97 1.08
C ALA A 68 8.74 -7.46 -0.22
N MET A 69 8.77 -6.64 -1.27
CA MET A 69 9.47 -7.01 -2.51
C MET A 69 11.00 -7.06 -2.33
N LEU A 70 11.58 -6.20 -1.48
CA LEU A 70 13.00 -6.27 -1.11
C LEU A 70 13.33 -7.49 -0.23
N ALA A 71 12.34 -7.99 0.52
CA ALA A 71 12.52 -9.21 1.31
C ALA A 71 12.66 -10.46 0.43
N TYR A 72 12.16 -10.41 -0.80
CA TYR A 72 12.17 -11.51 -1.75
C TYR A 72 13.47 -11.51 -2.58
N GLU A 73 14.27 -12.56 -2.44
CA GLU A 73 15.54 -12.74 -3.15
C GLU A 73 15.43 -13.88 -4.18
N PRO A 74 15.04 -13.60 -5.44
CA PRO A 74 14.87 -14.64 -6.47
C PRO A 74 16.18 -15.16 -7.07
N GLY A 75 17.34 -14.85 -6.48
CA GLY A 75 18.66 -15.25 -7.00
C GLY A 75 19.10 -14.51 -8.27
N VAL A 76 18.34 -13.49 -8.72
CA VAL A 76 18.68 -12.59 -9.83
C VAL A 76 18.67 -11.13 -9.36
N PRO A 77 19.48 -10.24 -9.96
CA PRO A 77 19.43 -8.82 -9.63
C PRO A 77 18.06 -8.24 -9.94
N THR A 78 17.40 -7.70 -8.93
CA THR A 78 16.13 -6.96 -9.06
C THR A 78 16.41 -5.47 -8.92
N ASN A 79 16.01 -4.67 -9.90
CA ASN A 79 16.05 -3.22 -9.84
C ASN A 79 14.64 -2.63 -9.91
N TYR A 80 14.50 -1.35 -9.57
CA TYR A 80 13.20 -0.68 -9.60
C TYR A 80 13.28 0.62 -10.40
N GLY A 81 12.43 0.74 -11.41
CA GLY A 81 12.29 1.98 -12.18
C GLY A 81 11.81 3.12 -11.29
N LEU A 82 12.61 4.18 -11.17
CA LEU A 82 12.32 5.32 -10.29
C LEU A 82 10.97 5.98 -10.60
N VAL A 83 10.66 6.15 -11.89
CA VAL A 83 9.43 6.83 -12.35
C VAL A 83 8.18 6.07 -11.89
N LEU A 84 8.12 4.76 -12.14
CA LEU A 84 6.98 3.93 -11.76
C LEU A 84 6.86 3.79 -10.24
N THR A 85 8.00 3.72 -9.53
CA THR A 85 8.04 3.70 -8.07
C THR A 85 7.40 4.96 -7.47
N VAL A 86 7.77 6.14 -7.97
CA VAL A 86 7.19 7.43 -7.53
C VAL A 86 5.72 7.56 -7.95
N LEU A 87 5.36 7.11 -9.15
CA LEU A 87 3.97 7.12 -9.61
C LEU A 87 3.08 6.21 -8.76
N SER A 88 3.57 5.04 -8.34
CA SER A 88 2.83 4.13 -7.45
C SER A 88 2.55 4.78 -6.09
N LEU A 89 3.52 5.52 -5.54
CA LEU A 89 3.38 6.28 -4.30
C LEU A 89 2.34 7.41 -4.46
N ALA A 90 2.45 8.18 -5.53
CA ALA A 90 1.50 9.27 -5.81
C ALA A 90 0.07 8.73 -5.97
N ALA A 91 -0.11 7.63 -6.71
CA ALA A 91 -1.40 6.98 -6.87
C ALA A 91 -1.99 6.53 -5.53
N ALA A 92 -1.18 5.90 -4.66
CA ALA A 92 -1.59 5.50 -3.33
C ALA A 92 -2.04 6.69 -2.49
N MET A 93 -1.26 7.77 -2.44
CA MET A 93 -1.57 8.96 -1.64
C MET A 93 -2.84 9.67 -2.12
N ILE A 94 -3.01 9.83 -3.43
CA ILE A 94 -4.17 10.51 -4.03
C ILE A 94 -5.44 9.72 -3.77
N LEU A 95 -5.44 8.41 -4.07
CA LEU A 95 -6.62 7.57 -3.91
C LEU A 95 -7.01 7.41 -2.44
N THR A 96 -6.05 7.19 -1.54
CA THR A 96 -6.36 7.05 -0.12
C THR A 96 -6.82 8.35 0.53
N SER A 97 -6.26 9.50 0.14
CA SER A 97 -6.77 10.81 0.56
C SER A 97 -8.20 11.04 0.06
N GLY A 98 -8.48 10.71 -1.21
CA GLY A 98 -9.82 10.79 -1.79
C GLY A 98 -10.81 9.88 -1.07
N GLY A 99 -10.42 8.64 -0.77
CA GLY A 99 -11.25 7.68 -0.05
C GLY A 99 -11.58 8.14 1.37
N PHE A 100 -10.61 8.67 2.11
CA PHE A 100 -10.88 9.29 3.41
C PHE A 100 -11.73 10.57 3.29
N GLY A 101 -11.55 11.37 2.23
CA GLY A 101 -12.39 12.53 1.96
C GLY A 101 -13.87 12.18 1.73
N VAL A 102 -14.13 11.03 1.10
CA VAL A 102 -15.49 10.49 0.96
C VAL A 102 -15.99 9.94 2.30
N ALA A 103 -15.16 9.21 3.04
CA ALA A 103 -15.53 8.55 4.29
C ALA A 103 -15.73 9.52 5.48
N VAL A 104 -15.05 10.67 5.51
CA VAL A 104 -15.11 11.62 6.65
C VAL A 104 -16.48 12.28 6.80
N ASN A 105 -17.31 12.27 5.75
CA ASN A 105 -18.62 12.90 5.78
C ASN A 105 -19.70 11.92 6.26
N ASN A 106 -20.03 11.99 7.55
CA ASN A 106 -20.90 11.06 8.28
C ASN A 106 -22.41 11.10 7.91
N SER A 107 -22.77 11.58 6.73
CA SER A 107 -24.17 11.79 6.34
C SER A 107 -24.82 10.56 5.69
N GLY A 108 -24.13 9.41 5.60
CA GLY A 108 -24.70 8.20 5.03
C GLY A 108 -23.79 6.98 5.14
N GLN A 109 -24.35 5.85 5.59
CA GLN A 109 -23.67 4.57 5.73
C GLN A 109 -22.95 4.07 4.46
N TRP A 110 -23.43 4.47 3.28
CA TRP A 110 -22.80 4.10 2.01
C TRP A 110 -21.45 4.79 1.78
N ARG A 111 -21.22 5.98 2.36
CA ARG A 111 -20.00 6.76 2.13
C ARG A 111 -18.76 6.11 2.73
N ALA A 112 -18.92 5.42 3.86
CA ALA A 112 -17.84 4.61 4.43
C ALA A 112 -17.47 3.46 3.49
N ALA A 113 -18.46 2.76 2.93
CA ALA A 113 -18.23 1.69 1.97
C ALA A 113 -17.60 2.20 0.66
N ALA A 114 -18.08 3.33 0.12
CA ALA A 114 -17.49 3.95 -1.07
C ALA A 114 -16.05 4.44 -0.82
N GLY A 115 -15.80 5.09 0.32
CA GLY A 115 -14.46 5.53 0.72
C GLY A 115 -13.49 4.36 0.90
N GLY A 116 -13.95 3.27 1.53
CA GLY A 116 -13.20 2.02 1.64
C GLY A 116 -12.91 1.39 0.28
N GLY A 117 -13.88 1.41 -0.64
CA GLY A 117 -13.70 0.96 -2.03
C GLY A 117 -12.63 1.76 -2.78
N ILE A 118 -12.60 3.09 -2.59
CA ILE A 118 -11.58 3.96 -3.19
C ILE A 118 -10.19 3.68 -2.59
N ILE A 119 -10.10 3.49 -1.26
CA ILE A 119 -8.84 3.10 -0.61
C ILE A 119 -8.35 1.75 -1.16
N GLY A 120 -9.25 0.77 -1.30
CA GLY A 120 -8.95 -0.54 -1.89
C GLY A 120 -8.46 -0.42 -3.34
N ALA A 121 -9.09 0.43 -4.15
CA ALA A 121 -8.61 0.75 -5.49
C ALA A 121 -7.21 1.38 -5.45
N GLY A 122 -6.93 2.25 -4.48
CA GLY A 122 -5.60 2.80 -4.21
C GLY A 122 -4.54 1.74 -3.96
N ILE A 123 -4.86 0.75 -3.11
CA ILE A 123 -3.97 -0.39 -2.84
C ILE A 123 -3.73 -1.19 -4.12
N ALA A 124 -4.79 -1.51 -4.87
CA ALA A 124 -4.67 -2.27 -6.11
C ALA A 124 -3.83 -1.53 -7.17
N SER A 125 -4.13 -0.24 -7.41
CA SER A 125 -3.37 0.58 -8.36
C SER A 125 -1.90 0.69 -7.96
N MET A 126 -1.61 0.97 -6.68
CA MET A 126 -0.24 1.01 -6.18
C MET A 126 0.47 -0.33 -6.39
N HIS A 127 -0.19 -1.44 -6.09
CA HIS A 127 0.36 -2.78 -6.25
C HIS A 127 0.74 -3.09 -7.70
N TYR A 128 -0.17 -2.87 -8.65
CA TYR A 128 0.11 -3.16 -10.06
C TYR A 128 1.18 -2.23 -10.65
N ILE A 129 1.16 -0.93 -10.31
CA ILE A 129 2.19 0.01 -10.77
C ILE A 129 3.54 -0.33 -10.13
N GLY A 130 3.56 -0.74 -8.86
CA GLY A 130 4.75 -1.20 -8.16
C GLY A 130 5.35 -2.46 -8.78
N MET A 131 4.52 -3.45 -9.11
CA MET A 131 4.94 -4.64 -9.85
C MET A 131 5.47 -4.31 -11.25
N TRP A 132 4.92 -3.30 -11.93
CA TRP A 132 5.43 -2.84 -13.22
C TRP A 132 6.76 -2.08 -13.10
N ALA A 133 7.08 -1.55 -11.92
CA ALA A 133 8.36 -0.91 -11.66
C ALA A 133 9.51 -1.92 -11.54
N LEU A 134 9.21 -3.21 -11.35
CA LEU A 134 10.22 -4.25 -11.19
C LEU A 134 10.96 -4.51 -12.51
N GLU A 135 12.26 -4.25 -12.50
CA GLU A 135 13.19 -4.54 -13.58
C GLU A 135 14.01 -5.78 -13.23
N VAL A 136 13.80 -6.86 -13.98
CA VAL A 136 14.58 -8.10 -13.85
C VAL A 136 15.19 -8.49 -15.19
N PRO A 137 16.40 -9.09 -15.20
CA PRO A 137 17.01 -9.62 -16.42
C PRO A 137 16.31 -10.94 -16.83
N GLY A 138 15.04 -10.87 -17.20
CA GLY A 138 14.19 -12.01 -17.51
C GLY A 138 12.77 -11.62 -17.95
N ARG A 139 11.90 -12.62 -18.13
CA ARG A 139 10.47 -12.42 -18.37
C ARG A 139 9.67 -12.81 -17.13
N VAL A 140 8.86 -11.89 -16.62
CA VAL A 140 7.87 -12.18 -15.58
C VAL A 140 6.68 -12.87 -16.23
N THR A 141 6.38 -14.09 -15.80
CA THR A 141 5.20 -14.86 -16.23
C THR A 141 4.34 -15.18 -15.02
N TRP A 142 3.04 -14.92 -15.12
CA TRP A 142 2.09 -15.18 -14.06
C TRP A 142 1.53 -16.61 -14.21
N SER A 143 1.98 -17.52 -13.36
CA SER A 143 1.45 -18.87 -13.20
C SER A 143 0.23 -18.85 -12.26
N PRO A 144 -0.94 -19.34 -12.69
CA PRO A 144 -2.13 -19.42 -11.83
C PRO A 144 -2.07 -20.54 -10.78
N GLY A 145 -1.10 -21.46 -10.90
CA GLY A 145 -0.72 -22.32 -9.78
C GLY A 145 0.20 -21.51 -8.87
N LEU A 146 -0.07 -21.48 -7.55
CA LEU A 146 0.87 -20.84 -6.62
C LEU A 146 2.25 -21.51 -6.79
N CYS A 147 3.19 -20.72 -7.35
CA CYS A 147 4.46 -21.02 -8.04
C CYS A 147 4.40 -21.03 -9.57
#